data_AF-A0A0K8R041-F1
#
_entry.id   AF-A0A0K8R041-F1
#
_cell.length_a   1.000
_cell.length_b   1.000
_cell.length_c   1.000
_cell.angle_alpha   90.00
_cell.angle_beta   90.00
_cell.angle_gamma   90.00
#
_symmetry.space_group_name_H-M   'P 1'
#
loop_
_entity.id
_entity.type
_entity.pdbx_description
1 polymer ?
#
loop_
_entity_poly.entity_id
_entity_poly.type
_entity_poly.pdbx_seq_one_letter_code
_entity_poly.pdbx_strand_id
1 'polypeptide(L)'
;MQTEAVFEDIGIRIQSEIRKAQKSIFVAVAWFTNKGLFNELAIKAKNGCKVYLIISNDEINQKSSIDFCELETENSKVYKIGNGETELMHNKFCVIDNSTIITGSYNWSYKAETNFENVIINTNDTTLAEQFINEFKNIVKKYFPEEFTSNEIVFPLNKIIKRLEILKNYIQLEDIDEIKREAIKLDEYEFNGDIAEILVDLRKQEYSSAIRKIEKFISRNHQLARWSDPEIAALNLEIKNLENQLSGYDNEKIELEKLLSEFQHRHTIELGDIIIEILKLRKQKFRFDKSKYEEAEKDESQYKQQVKAEKEKFIFDLTDEQKIELKKKFRKATVLCHPDKVNDKFKDDAQKIFIELKDAYDKNDLKKVSEILNHLETGSYFKSRSETITEKDLLISAIAKLRHQISVIMNEIITIKESETFKIIVEIKDWDEYFSSTKEKLKREFELLRKEIGNKEDVTAI
;
A
#
# COMPACT_ATOMS: atom_id res chain seq x y z
N MET A 1 16.20 26.46 -2.25
CA MET A 1 15.67 25.91 -0.99
C MET A 1 16.76 25.96 0.05
N GLN A 2 16.56 26.74 1.11
CA GLN A 2 17.46 26.80 2.26
C GLN A 2 16.62 26.60 3.53
N THR A 3 17.05 25.68 4.38
CA THR A 3 16.38 25.31 5.63
C THR A 3 17.25 25.72 6.81
N GLU A 4 16.65 26.41 7.77
CA GLU A 4 17.29 26.89 8.99
C GLU A 4 16.46 26.47 10.20
N ALA A 5 17.09 25.86 11.21
CA ALA A 5 16.46 25.59 12.50
C ALA A 5 16.88 26.66 13.51
N VAL A 6 15.91 27.24 14.21
CA VAL A 6 16.10 28.37 15.12
C VAL A 6 15.58 28.00 16.50
N PHE A 7 16.44 28.14 17.50
CA PHE A 7 16.21 27.71 18.88
C PHE A 7 16.28 28.87 19.89
N GLU A 8 16.88 30.00 19.50
CA GLU A 8 17.05 31.20 20.33
C GLU A 8 16.59 32.43 19.53
N ASP A 9 16.18 33.49 20.24
CA ASP A 9 15.72 34.75 19.64
C ASP A 9 14.64 34.57 18.55
N ILE A 10 13.79 33.54 18.71
CA ILE A 10 12.82 33.10 17.70
C ILE A 10 11.90 34.25 17.28
N GLY A 11 11.38 35.04 18.24
CA GLY A 11 10.52 36.19 17.95
C GLY A 11 11.20 37.23 17.06
N ILE A 12 12.47 37.56 17.32
CA ILE A 12 13.26 38.52 16.54
C ILE A 12 13.49 37.98 15.13
N ARG A 13 13.83 36.69 15.02
CA ARG A 13 14.07 36.02 13.74
C ARG A 13 12.81 36.00 12.86
N ILE A 14 11.65 35.70 13.45
CA ILE A 14 10.33 35.76 12.77
C ILE A 14 10.04 37.18 12.31
N GLN A 15 10.21 38.17 13.19
CA GLN A 15 10.00 39.58 12.85
C GLN A 15 10.85 40.02 11.66
N SER A 16 12.10 39.55 11.60
CA SER A 16 13.00 39.83 10.47
C SER A 16 12.51 39.24 9.15
N GLU A 17 11.83 38.09 9.13
CA GLU A 17 11.25 37.55 7.89
C GLU A 17 9.99 38.31 7.50
N ILE A 18 9.11 38.63 8.46
CA ILE A 18 7.91 39.43 8.20
C ILE A 18 8.31 40.76 7.55
N ARG A 19 9.37 41.42 8.04
CA ARG A 19 9.90 42.66 7.44
C ARG A 19 10.29 42.54 5.98
N LYS A 20 10.68 41.36 5.50
CA LYS A 20 11.04 41.13 4.09
C LYS A 20 9.83 40.94 3.18
N ALA A 21 8.65 40.63 3.74
CA ALA A 21 7.44 40.37 2.97
C ALA A 21 7.05 41.55 2.07
N GLN A 22 6.60 41.24 0.85
CA GLN A 22 6.21 42.22 -0.16
C GLN A 22 4.78 42.04 -0.69
N LYS A 23 4.28 40.81 -0.76
CA LYS A 23 3.03 40.46 -1.46
C LYS A 23 1.98 39.90 -0.52
N SER A 24 2.33 38.88 0.27
CA SER A 24 1.36 38.13 1.08
C SER A 24 1.98 37.54 2.34
N ILE A 25 1.18 37.46 3.39
CA ILE A 25 1.52 36.79 4.65
C ILE A 25 0.29 36.02 5.11
N PHE A 26 0.43 34.72 5.30
CA PHE A 26 -0.56 33.85 5.94
C PHE A 26 -0.01 33.41 7.28
N VAL A 27 -0.76 33.58 8.36
CA VAL A 27 -0.33 33.23 9.72
C VAL A 27 -1.41 32.40 10.39
N ALA A 28 -1.09 31.19 10.85
CA ALA A 28 -1.97 30.40 11.70
C ALA A 28 -1.22 30.04 13.00
N VAL A 29 -1.60 30.67 14.11
CA VAL A 29 -0.94 30.48 15.42
C VAL A 29 -1.97 30.40 16.53
N ALA A 30 -1.85 29.39 17.41
CA ALA A 30 -2.80 29.20 18.52
C ALA A 30 -2.94 30.46 19.38
N TRP A 31 -1.82 30.95 19.92
CA TRP A 31 -1.78 32.10 20.81
C TRP A 31 -0.92 33.21 20.23
N PHE A 32 -1.47 34.42 20.20
CA PHE A 32 -0.83 35.61 19.69
C PHE A 32 -0.99 36.76 20.69
N THR A 33 0.08 37.03 21.45
CA THR A 33 0.11 38.14 22.42
C THR A 33 1.32 39.07 22.26
N ASN A 34 2.31 38.69 21.43
CA ASN A 34 3.48 39.53 21.15
C ASN A 34 3.09 40.71 20.24
N LYS A 35 3.06 41.92 20.81
CA LYS A 35 2.65 43.13 20.09
C LYS A 35 3.67 43.58 19.04
N GLY A 36 4.95 43.28 19.22
CA GLY A 36 6.01 43.62 18.27
C GLY A 36 5.84 42.90 16.92
N LEU A 37 5.45 41.62 16.96
CA LEU A 37 5.13 40.85 15.76
C LEU A 37 3.84 41.34 15.10
N PHE A 38 2.80 41.59 15.90
CA PHE A 38 1.52 42.09 15.38
C PHE A 38 1.66 43.46 14.69
N ASN A 39 2.37 44.39 15.31
CA ASN A 39 2.59 45.72 14.73
C ASN A 39 3.28 45.64 13.37
N GLU A 40 4.22 44.70 13.19
CA GLU A 40 4.89 44.49 11.90
C GLU A 40 3.91 43.97 10.84
N LEU A 41 3.04 43.01 11.19
CA LEU A 41 1.97 42.56 10.30
C LEU A 41 1.03 43.71 9.90
N ALA A 42 0.62 44.54 10.87
CA ALA A 42 -0.26 45.67 10.61
C ALA A 42 0.39 46.73 9.70
N ILE A 43 1.69 46.98 9.87
CA ILE A 43 2.47 47.84 8.97
C ILE A 43 2.48 47.25 7.55
N LYS A 44 2.69 45.94 7.41
CA LYS A 44 2.66 45.27 6.09
C LYS A 44 1.30 45.37 5.43
N ALA A 45 0.23 45.10 6.17
CA ALA A 45 -1.15 45.24 5.69
C ALA A 45 -1.44 46.67 5.18
N LYS A 46 -1.08 47.68 5.97
CA LYS A 46 -1.24 49.11 5.60
C LYS A 46 -0.44 49.50 4.36
N ASN A 47 0.70 48.88 4.13
CA ASN A 47 1.54 49.09 2.95
C ASN A 47 1.12 48.25 1.72
N GLY A 48 -0.06 47.62 1.75
CA GLY A 48 -0.64 46.90 0.62
C GLY A 48 -0.24 45.44 0.49
N CYS A 49 0.53 44.89 1.43
CA CYS A 49 0.79 43.45 1.51
C CYS A 49 -0.47 42.75 2.06
N LYS A 50 -0.91 41.65 1.44
CA LYS A 50 -2.09 40.91 1.91
C LYS A 50 -1.75 40.13 3.18
N VAL A 51 -2.46 40.35 4.28
CA VAL A 51 -2.20 39.63 5.53
C VAL A 51 -3.44 38.88 5.99
N TYR A 52 -3.32 37.57 6.12
CA TYR A 52 -4.39 36.70 6.61
C TYR A 52 -3.94 36.02 7.90
N LEU A 53 -4.72 36.17 8.95
CA LEU A 53 -4.37 35.70 10.29
C LEU A 53 -5.46 34.77 10.83
N ILE A 54 -5.09 33.56 11.26
CA ILE A 54 -5.92 32.64 12.04
C ILE A 54 -5.35 32.56 13.45
N ILE A 55 -6.21 32.74 14.45
CA ILE A 55 -5.90 32.56 15.88
C ILE A 55 -7.00 31.77 16.59
N SER A 56 -6.68 31.18 17.75
CA SER A 56 -7.70 30.55 18.59
C SER A 56 -8.64 31.60 19.19
N ASN A 57 -9.94 31.34 19.17
CA ASN A 57 -10.93 32.14 19.88
C ASN A 57 -11.03 31.70 21.34
N ASP A 58 -9.97 31.96 22.11
CA ASP A 58 -9.85 31.58 23.52
C ASP A 58 -9.58 32.80 24.42
N GLU A 59 -9.64 32.58 25.73
CA GLU A 59 -9.42 33.65 26.72
C GLU A 59 -8.03 34.28 26.62
N ILE A 60 -7.01 33.54 26.16
CA ILE A 60 -5.63 34.04 26.08
C ILE A 60 -5.56 35.14 25.03
N ASN A 61 -6.13 34.90 23.84
CA ASN A 61 -6.18 35.90 22.79
C ASN A 61 -7.18 37.02 23.08
N GLN A 62 -8.29 36.74 23.78
CA GLN A 62 -9.26 37.77 24.18
C GLN A 62 -8.72 38.74 25.24
N LYS A 63 -7.89 38.26 26.17
CA LYS A 63 -7.23 39.07 27.22
C LYS A 63 -5.94 39.73 26.74
N SER A 64 -5.55 39.51 25.49
CA SER A 64 -4.36 40.12 24.88
C SER A 64 -4.51 41.64 24.75
N SER A 65 -3.40 42.38 24.83
CA SER A 65 -3.37 43.82 24.56
C SER A 65 -3.39 44.19 23.07
N ILE A 66 -3.54 43.20 22.20
CA ILE A 66 -3.55 43.36 20.74
C ILE A 66 -4.98 43.60 20.28
N ASP A 67 -5.19 44.71 19.57
CA ASP A 67 -6.42 44.94 18.82
C ASP A 67 -6.28 44.31 17.42
N PHE A 68 -6.75 43.08 17.28
CA PHE A 68 -6.67 42.35 16.02
C PHE A 68 -7.47 43.00 14.89
N CYS A 69 -8.46 43.84 15.20
CA CYS A 69 -9.24 44.56 14.19
C CYS A 69 -8.37 45.54 13.39
N GLU A 70 -7.23 45.99 13.93
CA GLU A 70 -6.29 46.86 13.20
C GLU A 70 -5.68 46.20 11.95
N LEU A 71 -5.75 44.87 11.84
CA LEU A 71 -5.28 44.12 10.68
C LEU A 71 -6.33 44.00 9.58
N GLU A 72 -7.61 44.24 9.89
CA GLU A 72 -8.69 44.11 8.91
C GLU A 72 -8.67 45.28 7.93
N THR A 73 -8.44 44.96 6.66
CA THR A 73 -8.45 45.91 5.54
C THR A 73 -9.19 45.28 4.36
N GLU A 74 -9.34 46.00 3.24
CA GLU A 74 -9.93 45.44 2.03
C GLU A 74 -9.24 44.13 1.57
N ASN A 75 -7.94 43.98 1.85
CA ASN A 75 -7.13 42.86 1.37
C ASN A 75 -6.47 42.04 2.51
N SER A 76 -6.89 42.24 3.76
CA SER A 76 -6.33 41.53 4.93
C SER A 76 -7.43 41.20 5.92
N LYS A 77 -7.36 40.02 6.54
CA LYS A 77 -8.45 39.50 7.37
C LYS A 77 -7.96 38.68 8.56
N VAL A 78 -8.72 38.75 9.65
CA VAL A 78 -8.49 37.95 10.86
C VAL A 78 -9.62 36.95 11.05
N TYR A 79 -9.26 35.72 11.38
CA TYR A 79 -10.14 34.59 11.61
C TYR A 79 -9.90 34.05 13.02
N LYS A 80 -10.90 34.16 13.89
CA LYS A 80 -10.85 33.60 15.25
C LYS A 80 -11.61 32.28 15.26
N ILE A 81 -10.94 31.15 15.43
CA ILE A 81 -11.57 29.82 15.31
C ILE A 81 -11.62 29.06 16.64
N GLY A 82 -12.62 28.18 16.74
CA GLY A 82 -12.87 27.38 17.93
C GLY A 82 -13.55 28.16 19.07
N ASN A 83 -13.52 27.57 20.26
CA ASN A 83 -14.07 28.15 21.48
C ASN A 83 -13.10 28.10 22.67
N GLY A 84 -11.88 27.57 22.47
CA GLY A 84 -10.88 27.44 23.53
C GLY A 84 -11.14 26.33 24.57
N GLU A 85 -12.30 25.66 24.52
CA GLU A 85 -12.72 24.65 25.50
C GLU A 85 -12.72 23.23 24.92
N THR A 86 -13.31 23.04 23.73
CA THR A 86 -13.43 21.73 23.07
C THR A 86 -12.70 21.67 21.72
N GLU A 87 -12.48 22.83 21.09
CA GLU A 87 -11.81 22.94 19.79
C GLU A 87 -10.63 23.91 19.88
N LEU A 88 -9.41 23.36 19.82
CA LEU A 88 -8.16 24.12 19.91
C LEU A 88 -7.47 24.16 18.54
N MET A 89 -7.32 25.36 17.97
CA MET A 89 -6.45 25.58 16.82
C MET A 89 -5.01 25.58 17.30
N HIS A 90 -4.30 24.47 17.11
CA HIS A 90 -2.95 24.29 17.63
C HIS A 90 -1.85 24.44 16.56
N ASN A 91 -2.22 24.83 15.33
CA ASN A 91 -1.25 25.12 14.28
C ASN A 91 -0.40 26.34 14.65
N LYS A 92 0.88 26.30 14.26
CA LYS A 92 1.86 27.40 14.40
C LYS A 92 2.70 27.46 13.14
N PHE A 93 2.19 28.14 12.13
CA PHE A 93 2.93 28.38 10.92
C PHE A 93 2.67 29.78 10.35
N CYS A 94 3.63 30.25 9.57
CA CYS A 94 3.54 31.47 8.79
C CYS A 94 4.10 31.21 7.39
N VAL A 95 3.40 31.67 6.37
CA VAL A 95 3.85 31.63 4.98
C VAL A 95 3.96 33.05 4.46
N ILE A 96 5.12 33.41 3.93
CA ILE A 96 5.44 34.73 3.40
C ILE A 96 5.71 34.61 1.89
N ASP A 97 5.05 35.47 1.12
CA ASP A 97 5.21 35.66 -0.32
C ASP A 97 5.16 34.35 -1.13
N ASN A 98 4.32 33.40 -0.68
CA ASN A 98 4.16 32.08 -1.29
C ASN A 98 5.49 31.30 -1.45
N SER A 99 6.50 31.57 -0.62
CA SER A 99 7.85 31.04 -0.83
C SER A 99 8.63 30.76 0.45
N THR A 100 8.38 31.51 1.52
CA THR A 100 9.04 31.32 2.81
C THR A 100 8.06 30.77 3.81
N ILE A 101 8.40 29.67 4.46
CA ILE A 101 7.59 29.01 5.49
C ILE A 101 8.34 29.07 6.80
N ILE A 102 7.62 29.45 7.85
CA ILE A 102 8.07 29.36 9.23
C ILE A 102 7.10 28.44 9.95
N THR A 103 7.56 27.38 10.58
CA THR A 103 6.70 26.43 11.31
C THR A 103 7.44 25.82 12.49
N GLY A 104 6.73 25.46 13.55
CA GLY A 104 7.34 24.85 14.73
C GLY A 104 6.41 24.77 15.93
N SER A 105 6.98 24.75 17.12
CA SER A 105 6.25 24.70 18.39
C SER A 105 5.92 26.09 18.96
N TYR A 106 6.64 27.12 18.50
CA TYR A 106 6.57 28.50 19.00
C TYR A 106 5.23 29.20 18.69
N ASN A 107 4.47 29.53 19.73
CA ASN A 107 3.35 30.47 19.65
C ASN A 107 3.84 31.92 19.61
N TRP A 108 3.10 32.84 19.00
CA TRP A 108 3.49 34.25 18.90
C TRP A 108 3.09 35.03 20.15
N SER A 109 3.49 34.51 21.31
CA SER A 109 3.12 35.00 22.64
C SER A 109 4.36 35.31 23.46
N TYR A 110 4.29 36.31 24.35
CA TYR A 110 5.43 36.63 25.22
C TYR A 110 5.86 35.45 26.11
N LYS A 111 4.92 34.57 26.49
CA LYS A 111 5.22 33.36 27.27
C LYS A 111 6.11 32.37 26.50
N ALA A 112 5.98 32.31 25.18
CA ALA A 112 6.78 31.42 24.35
C ALA A 112 8.26 31.82 24.31
N GLU A 113 8.60 33.10 24.54
CA GLU A 113 9.99 33.59 24.58
C GLU A 113 10.81 32.98 25.73
N THR A 114 10.12 32.56 26.81
CA THR A 114 10.77 31.93 27.98
C THR A 114 10.67 30.40 27.98
N ASN A 115 10.00 29.82 27.00
CA ASN A 115 9.83 28.37 26.88
C ASN A 115 10.92 27.76 25.99
N PHE A 116 11.15 26.44 26.14
CA PHE A 116 11.95 25.67 25.19
C PHE A 116 11.12 25.36 23.95
N GLU A 117 11.18 26.25 22.98
CA GLU A 117 10.46 26.17 21.70
C GLU A 117 11.45 26.18 20.54
N ASN A 118 10.99 25.79 19.35
CA ASN A 118 11.79 25.88 18.14
C ASN A 118 10.93 26.23 16.93
N VAL A 119 11.58 26.81 15.91
CA VAL A 119 10.99 26.97 14.57
C VAL A 119 11.97 26.55 13.48
N ILE A 120 11.41 26.09 12.36
CA ILE A 120 12.12 25.82 11.12
C ILE A 120 11.69 26.87 10.11
N ILE A 121 12.66 27.49 9.46
CA ILE A 121 12.46 28.46 8.39
C ILE A 121 12.94 27.84 7.08
N ASN A 122 12.02 27.64 6.14
CA ASN A 122 12.28 27.17 4.79
C ASN A 122 12.09 28.33 3.82
N THR A 123 13.15 28.74 3.14
CA THR A 123 13.09 29.83 2.14
C THR A 123 13.22 29.29 0.72
N ASN A 124 12.60 29.99 -0.23
CA ASN A 124 12.56 29.61 -1.63
C ASN A 124 11.97 28.22 -1.87
N ASP A 125 10.93 27.89 -1.10
CA ASP A 125 10.17 26.64 -1.21
C ASP A 125 8.70 26.96 -1.45
N THR A 126 8.37 27.30 -2.70
CA THR A 126 7.00 27.66 -3.05
C THR A 126 6.02 26.52 -2.89
N THR A 127 6.50 25.28 -3.00
CA THR A 127 5.64 24.11 -3.04
C THR A 127 5.21 23.72 -1.63
N LEU A 128 6.13 23.75 -0.66
CA LEU A 128 5.77 23.63 0.75
C LEU A 128 4.89 24.82 1.20
N ALA A 129 5.20 26.02 0.72
CA ALA A 129 4.40 27.22 1.01
C ALA A 129 2.96 27.05 0.53
N GLU A 130 2.76 26.50 -0.66
CA GLU A 130 1.44 26.21 -1.21
C GLU A 130 0.66 25.19 -0.37
N GLN A 131 1.33 24.15 0.15
CA GLN A 131 0.69 23.18 1.04
C GLN A 131 0.16 23.82 2.32
N PHE A 132 0.97 24.66 2.98
CA PHE A 132 0.53 25.39 4.17
C PHE A 132 -0.55 26.42 3.88
N ILE A 133 -0.50 27.11 2.73
CA ILE A 133 -1.56 28.02 2.29
C ILE A 133 -2.86 27.25 2.03
N ASN A 134 -2.78 26.06 1.42
CA ASN A 134 -3.96 25.23 1.19
C ASN A 134 -4.57 24.75 2.51
N GLU A 135 -3.75 24.35 3.48
CA GLU A 135 -4.24 24.01 4.82
C GLU A 135 -4.89 25.22 5.51
N PHE A 136 -4.27 26.40 5.44
CA PHE A 136 -4.87 27.65 5.92
C PHE A 136 -6.27 27.86 5.32
N LYS A 137 -6.39 27.72 3.99
CA LYS A 137 -7.66 27.86 3.27
C LYS A 137 -8.68 26.80 3.67
N ASN A 138 -8.25 25.55 3.88
CA ASN A 138 -9.13 24.47 4.34
C ASN A 138 -9.71 24.77 5.73
N ILE A 139 -8.89 25.29 6.64
CA ILE A 139 -9.33 25.72 7.97
C ILE A 139 -10.36 26.85 7.83
N VAL A 140 -10.07 27.90 7.06
CA VAL A 140 -11.03 29.00 6.85
C VAL A 140 -12.33 28.47 6.25
N LYS A 141 -12.27 27.62 5.21
CA LYS A 141 -13.45 27.03 4.57
C LYS A 141 -14.30 26.21 5.55
N LYS A 142 -13.67 25.47 6.47
CA LYS A 142 -14.35 24.65 7.47
C LYS A 142 -15.11 25.50 8.49
N TYR A 143 -14.52 26.61 8.94
CA TYR A 143 -15.05 27.44 10.03
C TYR A 143 -15.85 28.67 9.57
N PHE A 144 -15.57 29.17 8.37
CA PHE A 144 -16.19 30.37 7.77
C PHE A 144 -16.60 30.10 6.31
N PRO A 145 -17.53 29.15 6.06
CA PRO A 145 -17.91 28.76 4.70
C PRO A 145 -18.55 29.90 3.89
N GLU A 146 -19.22 30.84 4.56
CA GLU A 146 -19.89 31.99 3.93
C GLU A 146 -18.92 33.06 3.42
N GLU A 147 -17.72 33.12 3.99
CA GLU A 147 -16.69 34.08 3.61
C GLU A 147 -15.81 33.58 2.45
N PHE A 148 -15.91 32.29 2.13
CA PHE A 148 -15.23 31.69 0.99
C PHE A 148 -16.01 31.98 -0.29
N THR A 149 -15.87 33.19 -0.82
CA THR A 149 -16.37 33.51 -2.17
C THR A 149 -15.45 32.89 -3.22
N SER A 150 -16.03 32.24 -4.21
CA SER A 150 -15.42 31.41 -5.28
C SER A 150 -14.38 32.10 -6.18
N ASN A 151 -13.94 33.32 -5.84
CA ASN A 151 -13.15 34.21 -6.69
C ASN A 151 -11.67 34.32 -6.27
N GLU A 152 -11.22 33.70 -5.18
CA GLU A 152 -9.77 33.64 -4.91
C GLU A 152 -9.12 32.53 -5.75
N ILE A 153 -8.26 32.93 -6.68
CA ILE A 153 -7.51 32.06 -7.58
C ILE A 153 -6.74 31.03 -6.76
N VAL A 154 -7.30 29.82 -6.68
CA VAL A 154 -6.60 28.62 -6.21
C VAL A 154 -5.52 28.37 -7.26
N PHE A 155 -4.23 28.37 -6.87
CA PHE A 155 -3.15 27.90 -7.73
C PHE A 155 -3.32 26.39 -7.86
N PRO A 156 -3.94 25.86 -8.93
CA PRO A 156 -4.33 24.48 -8.99
C PRO A 156 -3.16 23.73 -9.61
N LEU A 157 -2.14 23.46 -8.80
CA LEU A 157 -0.84 22.94 -9.24
C LEU A 157 -0.98 21.79 -10.24
N ASN A 158 -1.87 20.82 -9.99
CA ASN A 158 -2.13 19.70 -10.90
C ASN A 158 -2.71 20.12 -12.25
N LYS A 159 -3.60 21.12 -12.28
CA LYS A 159 -4.17 21.67 -13.53
C LYS A 159 -3.10 22.42 -14.31
N ILE A 160 -2.23 23.16 -13.61
CA ILE A 160 -1.11 23.88 -14.21
C ILE A 160 -0.07 22.90 -14.77
N ILE A 161 0.33 21.88 -14.01
CA ILE A 161 1.28 20.85 -14.47
C ILE A 161 0.76 20.18 -15.75
N LYS A 162 -0.49 19.69 -15.75
CA LYS A 162 -1.11 19.08 -16.95
C LYS A 162 -1.09 20.04 -18.15
N ARG A 163 -1.35 21.32 -17.90
CA ARG A 163 -1.36 22.36 -18.93
C ARG A 163 0.04 22.64 -19.48
N LEU A 164 1.06 22.66 -18.63
CA LEU A 164 2.45 22.80 -19.05
C LEU A 164 2.95 21.56 -19.81
N GLU A 165 2.48 20.35 -19.46
CA GLU A 165 2.74 19.13 -20.25
C GLU A 165 2.12 19.19 -21.64
N ILE A 166 0.87 19.65 -21.74
CA ILE A 166 0.19 19.90 -23.01
C ILE A 166 0.97 20.93 -23.85
N LEU A 167 1.39 22.04 -23.25
CA LEU A 167 2.22 23.05 -23.92
C LEU A 167 3.54 22.46 -24.41
N LYS A 168 4.22 21.63 -23.60
CA LYS A 168 5.44 20.93 -24.03
C LYS A 168 5.19 20.05 -25.26
N ASN A 169 4.08 19.32 -25.27
CA ASN A 169 3.72 18.46 -26.41
C ASN A 169 3.39 19.30 -27.66
N TYR A 170 2.67 20.41 -27.54
CA TYR A 170 2.41 21.28 -28.69
C TYR A 170 3.67 21.94 -29.24
N ILE A 171 4.64 22.29 -28.39
CA ILE A 171 5.96 22.76 -28.84
C ILE A 171 6.67 21.67 -29.64
N GLN A 172 6.62 20.41 -29.20
CA GLN A 172 7.22 19.27 -29.92
C GLN A 172 6.52 18.97 -31.25
N LEU A 173 5.21 19.21 -31.32
CA LEU A 173 4.40 19.05 -32.53
C LEU A 173 4.41 20.29 -33.43
N GLU A 174 5.15 21.34 -33.05
CA GLU A 174 5.29 22.61 -33.78
C GLU A 174 3.94 23.35 -34.02
N ASP A 175 2.93 23.10 -33.18
CA ASP A 175 1.60 23.72 -33.30
C ASP A 175 1.54 25.07 -32.56
N ILE A 176 1.96 26.13 -33.25
CA ILE A 176 2.06 27.50 -32.70
C ILE A 176 0.70 28.05 -32.25
N ASP A 177 -0.39 27.67 -32.90
CA ASP A 177 -1.72 28.19 -32.59
C ASP A 177 -2.27 27.59 -31.30
N GLU A 178 -2.07 26.28 -31.09
CA GLU A 178 -2.43 25.64 -29.81
C GLU A 178 -1.55 26.10 -28.66
N ILE A 179 -0.25 26.34 -28.89
CA ILE A 179 0.65 26.91 -27.86
C ILE A 179 0.10 28.24 -27.34
N LYS A 180 -0.30 29.15 -28.24
CA LYS A 180 -0.85 30.44 -27.85
C LYS A 180 -2.17 30.30 -27.09
N ARG A 181 -3.08 29.43 -27.58
CA ARG A 181 -4.37 29.17 -26.93
C ARG A 181 -4.20 28.66 -25.51
N GLU A 182 -3.26 27.74 -25.30
CA GLU A 182 -3.07 27.10 -24.00
C GLU A 182 -2.27 28.00 -23.03
N ALA A 183 -1.34 28.81 -23.55
CA ALA A 183 -0.59 29.79 -22.76
C ALA A 183 -1.47 30.89 -22.17
N ILE A 184 -2.47 31.40 -22.91
CA ILE A 184 -3.42 32.41 -22.42
C ILE A 184 -4.14 31.93 -21.15
N LYS A 185 -4.44 30.62 -21.07
CA LYS A 185 -5.14 30.05 -19.92
C LYS A 185 -4.24 29.88 -18.69
N LEU A 186 -2.96 30.24 -18.78
CA LEU A 186 -2.03 30.31 -17.66
C LEU A 186 -1.74 31.75 -17.22
N ASP A 187 -2.20 32.77 -17.95
CA ASP A 187 -2.00 34.18 -17.61
C ASP A 187 -2.60 34.52 -16.23
N GLU A 188 -3.71 33.88 -15.86
CA GLU A 188 -4.32 34.03 -14.52
C GLU A 188 -3.39 33.61 -13.36
N TYR A 189 -2.33 32.85 -13.66
CA TYR A 189 -1.33 32.38 -12.70
C TYR A 189 0.04 33.07 -12.84
N GLU A 190 0.13 34.18 -13.60
CA GLU A 190 1.37 34.98 -13.80
C GLU A 190 1.93 35.56 -12.48
N PHE A 191 1.13 35.57 -11.40
CA PHE A 191 1.64 35.90 -10.07
C PHE A 191 2.71 34.93 -9.54
N ASN A 192 2.77 33.70 -10.07
CA ASN A 192 3.84 32.73 -9.79
C ASN A 192 5.04 33.01 -10.70
N GLY A 193 6.21 33.26 -10.09
CA GLY A 193 7.41 33.65 -10.81
C GLY A 193 7.88 32.63 -11.86
N ASP A 194 7.77 31.34 -11.58
CA ASP A 194 8.16 30.30 -12.55
C ASP A 194 7.20 30.29 -13.76
N ILE A 195 5.89 30.46 -13.53
CA ILE A 195 4.89 30.52 -14.60
C ILE A 195 5.06 31.78 -15.44
N ALA A 196 5.31 32.94 -14.81
CA ALA A 196 5.60 34.18 -15.51
C ALA A 196 6.81 34.04 -16.44
N GLU A 197 7.90 33.45 -15.95
CA GLU A 197 9.09 33.22 -16.74
C GLU A 197 8.87 32.26 -17.92
N ILE A 198 8.00 31.26 -17.78
CA ILE A 198 7.59 30.37 -18.87
C ILE A 198 6.76 31.12 -19.90
N LEU A 199 5.77 31.91 -19.45
CA LEU A 199 4.90 32.69 -20.34
C LEU A 199 5.68 33.72 -21.14
N VAL A 200 6.68 34.37 -20.55
CA VAL A 200 7.57 35.29 -21.27
C VAL A 200 8.30 34.59 -22.40
N ASP A 201 8.90 33.42 -22.15
CA ASP A 201 9.63 32.66 -23.17
C ASP A 201 8.68 32.17 -24.28
N LEU A 202 7.47 31.71 -23.93
CA LEU A 202 6.44 31.30 -24.90
C LEU A 202 5.99 32.47 -25.79
N ARG A 203 5.77 33.67 -25.21
CA ARG A 203 5.38 34.87 -25.95
C ARG A 203 6.49 35.37 -26.88
N LYS A 204 7.76 35.23 -26.47
CA LYS A 204 8.94 35.55 -27.28
C LYS A 204 9.31 34.46 -28.30
N GLN A 205 8.59 33.34 -28.32
CA GLN A 205 8.89 32.16 -29.15
C GLN A 205 10.27 31.54 -28.85
N GLU A 206 10.79 31.72 -27.64
CA GLU A 206 12.02 31.11 -27.15
C GLU A 206 11.74 29.69 -26.63
N TYR A 207 11.21 28.82 -27.50
CA TYR A 207 10.63 27.53 -27.12
C TYR A 207 11.62 26.58 -26.43
N SER A 208 12.90 26.62 -26.79
CA SER A 208 13.94 25.82 -26.13
C SER A 208 14.13 26.21 -24.67
N SER A 209 14.07 27.51 -24.36
CA SER A 209 14.14 28.00 -22.97
C SER A 209 12.85 27.70 -22.21
N ALA A 210 11.70 27.86 -22.87
CA ALA A 210 10.39 27.52 -22.31
C ALA A 210 10.31 26.04 -21.90
N ILE A 211 10.72 25.10 -22.76
CA ILE A 211 10.75 23.66 -22.44
C ILE A 211 11.60 23.39 -21.19
N ARG A 212 12.82 23.95 -21.13
CA ARG A 212 13.71 23.74 -19.97
C ARG A 212 13.09 24.26 -18.67
N LYS A 213 12.43 25.42 -18.71
CA LYS A 213 11.74 25.99 -17.54
C LYS A 213 10.50 25.16 -17.16
N ILE A 214 9.73 24.69 -18.14
CA ILE A 214 8.60 23.78 -17.94
C ILE A 214 9.07 22.49 -17.27
N GLU A 215 10.13 21.85 -17.76
CA GLU A 215 10.67 20.61 -17.18
C GLU A 215 11.21 20.83 -15.78
N LYS A 216 11.87 21.97 -15.53
CA LYS A 216 12.33 22.35 -14.18
C LYS A 216 11.16 22.57 -13.23
N PHE A 217 10.10 23.23 -13.68
CA PHE A 217 8.89 23.45 -12.88
C PHE A 217 8.18 22.13 -12.58
N ILE A 218 7.98 21.29 -13.60
CA ILE A 218 7.35 19.98 -13.44
C ILE A 218 8.19 19.15 -12.48
N SER A 219 9.49 18.93 -12.73
CA SER A 219 10.33 18.09 -11.87
C SER A 219 10.40 18.55 -10.40
N ARG A 220 10.47 19.86 -10.14
CA ARG A 220 10.42 20.42 -8.77
C ARG A 220 9.10 20.09 -8.07
N ASN A 221 8.00 20.16 -8.80
CA ASN A 221 6.66 19.98 -8.26
C ASN A 221 6.15 18.52 -8.36
N HIS A 222 6.80 17.66 -9.15
CA HIS A 222 6.42 16.25 -9.35
C HIS A 222 6.73 15.38 -8.13
N GLN A 223 7.69 15.77 -7.28
CA GLN A 223 7.94 15.12 -5.99
C GLN A 223 6.86 15.42 -4.95
N LEU A 224 6.12 16.53 -5.09
CA LEU A 224 5.06 16.95 -4.15
C LEU A 224 3.65 16.71 -4.72
N ALA A 225 3.50 16.53 -6.04
CA ALA A 225 2.31 15.94 -6.66
C ALA A 225 2.09 14.47 -6.26
N ARG A 226 3.09 13.77 -5.69
CA ARG A 226 2.86 12.48 -5.00
C ARG A 226 2.10 12.61 -3.69
N TRP A 227 1.94 13.83 -3.17
CA TRP A 227 0.97 14.14 -2.11
C TRP A 227 -0.39 14.52 -2.73
N SER A 228 -0.78 13.87 -3.82
CA SER A 228 -2.13 14.01 -4.36
C SER A 228 -2.98 12.83 -3.90
N ASP A 229 -4.06 13.21 -3.22
CA ASP A 229 -5.18 12.39 -2.76
C ASP A 229 -4.93 11.63 -1.42
N PRO A 230 -5.49 12.13 -0.30
CA PRO A 230 -5.55 11.40 0.96
C PRO A 230 -6.08 9.96 0.79
N GLU A 231 -6.96 9.71 -0.19
CA GLU A 231 -7.40 8.35 -0.51
C GLU A 231 -6.29 7.50 -1.13
N ILE A 232 -5.49 8.03 -2.06
CA ILE A 232 -4.36 7.29 -2.65
C ILE A 232 -3.29 6.99 -1.58
N ALA A 233 -3.01 7.95 -0.70
CA ALA A 233 -2.12 7.72 0.44
C ALA A 233 -2.67 6.65 1.41
N ALA A 234 -3.97 6.68 1.70
CA ALA A 234 -4.63 5.67 2.51
C ALA A 234 -4.62 4.28 1.85
N LEU A 235 -4.91 4.19 0.54
CA LEU A 235 -4.86 2.94 -0.23
C LEU A 235 -3.44 2.36 -0.27
N ASN A 236 -2.41 3.19 -0.43
CA ASN A 236 -1.01 2.74 -0.36
C ASN A 236 -0.64 2.25 1.05
N LEU A 237 -1.12 2.90 2.11
CA LEU A 237 -0.92 2.43 3.47
C LEU A 237 -1.63 1.10 3.71
N GLU A 238 -2.84 0.92 3.16
CA GLU A 238 -3.58 -0.34 3.21
C GLU A 238 -2.84 -1.46 2.48
N ILE A 239 -2.34 -1.20 1.26
CA ILE A 239 -1.49 -2.13 0.50
C ILE A 239 -0.31 -2.57 1.35
N LYS A 240 0.43 -1.62 1.92
CA LYS A 240 1.61 -1.93 2.76
C LYS A 240 1.25 -2.77 3.99
N ASN A 241 0.10 -2.51 4.60
CA ASN A 241 -0.37 -3.33 5.73
C ASN A 241 -0.73 -4.75 5.30
N LEU A 242 -1.41 -4.91 4.16
CA LEU A 242 -1.75 -6.22 3.59
C LEU A 242 -0.50 -6.98 3.14
N GLU A 243 0.49 -6.33 2.54
CA GLU A 243 1.77 -6.94 2.18
C GLU A 243 2.52 -7.47 3.42
N ASN A 244 2.53 -6.69 4.51
CA ASN A 244 3.12 -7.14 5.78
C ASN A 244 2.36 -8.35 6.36
N GLN A 245 1.02 -8.35 6.30
CA GLN A 245 0.21 -9.49 6.74
C GLN A 245 0.47 -10.73 5.88
N LEU A 246 0.51 -10.57 4.57
CA LEU A 246 0.80 -11.63 3.60
C LEU A 246 2.16 -12.26 3.90
N SER A 247 3.20 -11.44 4.09
CA SER A 247 4.53 -11.91 4.47
C SER A 247 4.54 -12.64 5.81
N GLY A 248 3.76 -12.17 6.79
CA GLY A 248 3.59 -12.86 8.07
C GLY A 248 3.00 -14.25 7.93
N TYR A 249 1.92 -14.39 7.16
CA TYR A 249 1.27 -15.69 6.91
C TYR A 249 2.14 -16.60 6.03
N ASP A 250 2.82 -16.09 5.01
CA ASP A 250 3.76 -16.88 4.21
C ASP A 250 4.88 -17.47 5.07
N ASN A 251 5.46 -16.66 5.98
CA ASN A 251 6.49 -17.15 6.89
C ASN A 251 5.94 -18.23 7.83
N GLU A 252 4.72 -18.05 8.37
CA GLU A 252 4.07 -19.07 9.19
C GLU A 252 3.84 -20.36 8.42
N LYS A 253 3.37 -20.28 7.17
CA LYS A 253 3.16 -21.44 6.31
C LYS A 253 4.47 -22.18 6.05
N ILE A 254 5.54 -21.46 5.71
CA ILE A 254 6.86 -22.06 5.45
C ILE A 254 7.37 -22.83 6.67
N GLU A 255 7.23 -22.27 7.88
CA GLU A 255 7.65 -22.96 9.11
C GLU A 255 6.82 -24.22 9.38
N LEU A 256 5.51 -24.18 9.15
CA LEU A 256 4.63 -25.35 9.30
C LEU A 256 4.95 -26.45 8.27
N GLU A 257 5.16 -26.08 7.01
CA GLU A 257 5.54 -27.01 5.94
C GLU A 257 6.91 -27.63 6.19
N LYS A 258 7.87 -26.85 6.69
CA LYS A 258 9.18 -27.34 7.08
C LYS A 258 9.09 -28.34 8.23
N LEU A 259 8.32 -28.03 9.28
CA LEU A 259 8.12 -28.93 10.41
C LEU A 259 7.50 -30.27 9.96
N LEU A 260 6.48 -30.22 9.09
CA LEU A 260 5.87 -31.41 8.50
C LEU A 260 6.89 -32.21 7.68
N SER A 261 7.66 -31.54 6.83
CA SER A 261 8.65 -32.18 5.97
C SER A 261 9.76 -32.85 6.78
N GLU A 262 10.26 -32.19 7.83
CA GLU A 262 11.28 -32.73 8.73
C GLU A 262 10.76 -33.98 9.46
N PHE A 263 9.52 -33.93 9.96
CA PHE A 263 8.90 -35.08 10.61
C PHE A 263 8.69 -36.26 9.64
N GLN A 264 8.15 -35.99 8.45
CA GLN A 264 7.94 -37.01 7.41
C GLN A 264 9.24 -37.65 6.95
N HIS A 265 10.28 -36.83 6.77
CA HIS A 265 11.61 -37.31 6.42
C HIS A 265 12.15 -38.27 7.48
N ARG A 266 12.06 -37.87 8.75
CA ARG A 266 12.55 -38.71 9.86
C ARG A 266 11.72 -39.97 10.03
N HIS A 267 10.40 -39.87 9.91
CA HIS A 267 9.49 -41.02 9.91
C HIS A 267 9.87 -42.04 8.82
N THR A 268 10.13 -41.55 7.60
CA THR A 268 10.55 -42.39 6.48
C THR A 268 11.90 -43.05 6.74
N ILE A 269 12.91 -42.31 7.23
CA ILE A 269 14.25 -42.88 7.51
C ILE A 269 14.20 -43.90 8.65
N GLU A 270 13.51 -43.59 9.74
CA GLU A 270 13.60 -44.39 10.95
C GLU A 270 12.63 -45.57 10.99
N LEU A 271 11.44 -45.39 10.43
CA LEU A 271 10.33 -46.34 10.49
C LEU A 271 9.94 -46.90 9.11
N GLY A 272 10.33 -46.25 8.01
CA GLY A 272 9.89 -46.63 6.66
C GLY A 272 10.17 -48.08 6.30
N ASP A 273 11.42 -48.53 6.48
CA ASP A 273 11.83 -49.90 6.14
C ASP A 273 11.07 -50.95 6.94
N ILE A 274 10.93 -50.75 8.26
CA ILE A 274 10.25 -51.73 9.11
C ILE A 274 8.75 -51.78 8.84
N ILE A 275 8.12 -50.65 8.51
CA ILE A 275 6.71 -50.62 8.12
C ILE A 275 6.50 -51.37 6.79
N ILE A 276 7.39 -51.18 5.80
CA ILE A 276 7.35 -51.93 4.54
C ILE A 276 7.42 -53.44 4.80
N GLU A 277 8.33 -53.88 5.67
CA GLU A 277 8.47 -55.30 6.01
C GLU A 277 7.25 -55.86 6.76
N ILE A 278 6.66 -55.08 7.68
CA ILE A 278 5.40 -55.47 8.36
C ILE A 278 4.26 -55.62 7.36
N LEU A 279 4.11 -54.68 6.42
CA LEU A 279 3.07 -54.74 5.38
C LEU A 279 3.24 -55.97 4.47
N LYS A 280 4.48 -56.31 4.08
CA LYS A 280 4.78 -57.57 3.35
C LYS A 280 4.37 -58.81 4.14
N LEU A 281 4.69 -58.86 5.44
CA LEU A 281 4.31 -60.00 6.29
C LEU A 281 2.78 -60.09 6.44
N ARG A 282 2.08 -58.98 6.65
CA ARG A 282 0.61 -58.96 6.73
C ARG A 282 -0.02 -59.51 5.44
N LYS A 283 0.49 -59.12 4.26
CA LYS A 283 0.07 -59.67 2.98
C LYS A 283 0.29 -61.19 2.92
N GLN A 284 1.47 -61.67 3.29
CA GLN A 284 1.76 -63.12 3.33
C GLN A 284 0.84 -63.89 4.29
N LYS A 285 0.55 -63.33 5.47
CA LYS A 285 -0.35 -63.93 6.46
C LYS A 285 -1.75 -64.22 5.90
N PHE A 286 -2.22 -63.40 4.97
CA PHE A 286 -3.54 -63.55 4.37
C PHE A 286 -3.54 -64.25 3.01
N ARG A 287 -2.43 -64.89 2.56
CA ARG A 287 -2.32 -65.52 1.23
C ARG A 287 -3.45 -66.48 0.84
N PHE A 288 -4.19 -67.02 1.82
CA PHE A 288 -5.30 -67.96 1.62
C PHE A 288 -6.70 -67.34 1.84
N ASP A 289 -6.80 -66.11 2.33
CA ASP A 289 -8.04 -65.36 2.51
C ASP A 289 -8.07 -64.22 1.50
N LYS A 290 -8.76 -64.44 0.38
CA LYS A 290 -8.73 -63.56 -0.80
C LYS A 290 -9.11 -62.10 -0.46
N SER A 291 -10.13 -61.90 0.38
CA SER A 291 -10.59 -60.56 0.76
C SER A 291 -9.54 -59.80 1.57
N LYS A 292 -8.92 -60.46 2.54
CA LYS A 292 -7.90 -59.84 3.40
C LYS A 292 -6.54 -59.71 2.73
N TYR A 293 -6.25 -60.59 1.77
CA TYR A 293 -5.06 -60.50 0.93
C TYR A 293 -5.12 -59.26 0.03
N GLU A 294 -6.26 -59.04 -0.63
CA GLU A 294 -6.48 -57.86 -1.49
C GLU A 294 -6.41 -56.56 -0.69
N GLU A 295 -6.95 -56.52 0.53
CA GLU A 295 -6.82 -55.38 1.46
C GLU A 295 -5.35 -55.13 1.87
N ALA A 296 -4.63 -56.16 2.31
CA ALA A 296 -3.23 -56.04 2.69
C ALA A 296 -2.29 -55.71 1.52
N GLU A 297 -2.60 -56.19 0.31
CA GLU A 297 -1.89 -55.83 -0.92
C GLU A 297 -2.14 -54.37 -1.31
N LYS A 298 -3.37 -53.87 -1.11
CA LYS A 298 -3.71 -52.47 -1.32
C LYS A 298 -2.97 -51.56 -0.33
N ASP A 299 -2.91 -51.93 0.95
CA ASP A 299 -2.17 -51.18 1.97
C ASP A 299 -0.65 -51.15 1.70
N GLU A 300 -0.07 -52.30 1.32
CA GLU A 300 1.36 -52.40 0.95
C GLU A 300 1.67 -51.55 -0.29
N SER A 301 0.81 -51.60 -1.31
CA SER A 301 0.97 -50.84 -2.55
C SER A 301 0.77 -49.34 -2.34
N GLN A 302 -0.24 -48.94 -1.54
CA GLN A 302 -0.50 -47.54 -1.19
C GLN A 302 0.66 -46.96 -0.38
N TYR A 303 1.17 -47.67 0.64
CA TYR A 303 2.32 -47.20 1.41
C TYR A 303 3.59 -47.10 0.57
N LYS A 304 3.88 -48.09 -0.30
CA LYS A 304 4.99 -48.02 -1.26
C LYS A 304 4.83 -46.89 -2.27
N GLN A 305 3.60 -46.62 -2.73
CA GLN A 305 3.30 -45.48 -3.59
C GLN A 305 3.42 -44.16 -2.85
N GLN A 306 3.04 -44.07 -1.57
CA GLN A 306 3.19 -42.87 -0.74
C GLN A 306 4.67 -42.52 -0.54
N VAL A 307 5.49 -43.52 -0.20
CA VAL A 307 6.96 -43.41 -0.09
C VAL A 307 7.65 -43.08 -1.44
N LYS A 308 7.04 -43.46 -2.57
CA LYS A 308 7.57 -43.22 -3.93
C LYS A 308 7.04 -41.92 -4.56
N ALA A 309 5.81 -41.51 -4.25
CA ALA A 309 5.17 -40.26 -4.67
C ALA A 309 5.63 -39.06 -3.83
N GLU A 310 6.12 -39.29 -2.60
CA GLU A 310 6.91 -38.28 -1.88
C GLU A 310 8.24 -37.97 -2.58
N LYS A 311 8.67 -38.78 -3.57
CA LYS A 311 9.77 -38.44 -4.47
C LYS A 311 9.34 -37.79 -5.79
N GLU A 312 8.10 -37.92 -6.24
CA GLU A 312 7.61 -37.32 -7.50
C GLU A 312 6.10 -36.96 -7.42
N LYS A 313 5.79 -35.67 -7.59
CA LYS A 313 4.53 -34.95 -7.27
C LYS A 313 3.19 -35.58 -7.75
N PHE A 314 2.14 -35.24 -6.98
CA PHE A 314 0.73 -35.69 -6.96
C PHE A 314 -0.15 -35.30 -8.17
N ILE A 315 -1.13 -36.14 -8.54
CA ILE A 315 -2.23 -35.88 -9.52
C ILE A 315 -3.57 -36.26 -8.85
N PHE A 316 -4.62 -35.43 -9.00
CA PHE A 316 -5.95 -35.70 -8.46
C PHE A 316 -6.75 -36.70 -9.33
N ASP A 317 -7.50 -37.61 -8.70
CA ASP A 317 -8.36 -38.58 -9.39
C ASP A 317 -9.81 -38.07 -9.44
N LEU A 318 -10.37 -37.85 -10.64
CA LEU A 318 -11.71 -37.26 -10.85
C LEU A 318 -12.69 -38.27 -11.47
N THR A 319 -13.97 -38.16 -11.12
CA THR A 319 -15.05 -38.92 -11.79
C THR A 319 -15.27 -38.45 -13.24
N ASP A 320 -15.92 -39.26 -14.08
CA ASP A 320 -16.14 -38.92 -15.49
C ASP A 320 -16.99 -37.64 -15.69
N GLU A 321 -17.93 -37.38 -14.78
CA GLU A 321 -18.71 -36.13 -14.76
C GLU A 321 -17.86 -34.91 -14.38
N GLN A 322 -16.97 -35.07 -13.40
CA GLN A 322 -16.04 -34.02 -12.96
C GLN A 322 -14.97 -33.71 -14.01
N LYS A 323 -14.53 -34.69 -14.80
CA LYS A 323 -13.61 -34.49 -15.92
C LYS A 323 -14.24 -33.65 -17.04
N ILE A 324 -15.53 -33.86 -17.32
CA ILE A 324 -16.28 -33.06 -18.29
C ILE A 324 -16.42 -31.61 -17.80
N GLU A 325 -16.73 -31.43 -16.51
CA GLU A 325 -16.84 -30.11 -15.90
C GLU A 325 -15.50 -29.35 -15.87
N LEU A 326 -14.41 -30.02 -15.49
CA LEU A 326 -13.05 -29.48 -15.48
C LEU A 326 -12.68 -28.92 -16.85
N LYS A 327 -12.91 -29.71 -17.90
CA LYS A 327 -12.60 -29.33 -19.28
C LYS A 327 -13.43 -28.13 -19.76
N LYS A 328 -14.69 -28.02 -19.31
CA LYS A 328 -15.57 -26.89 -19.65
C LYS A 328 -15.10 -25.61 -18.95
N LYS A 329 -14.77 -25.68 -17.66
CA LYS A 329 -14.30 -24.53 -16.87
C LYS A 329 -12.93 -24.03 -17.31
N PHE A 330 -11.99 -24.95 -17.58
CA PHE A 330 -10.66 -24.63 -18.10
C PHE A 330 -10.71 -23.86 -19.43
N ARG A 331 -11.57 -24.30 -20.38
CA ARG A 331 -11.75 -23.62 -21.67
C ARG A 331 -12.28 -22.20 -21.51
N LYS A 332 -13.22 -21.99 -20.58
CA LYS A 332 -13.80 -20.68 -20.31
C LYS A 332 -12.77 -19.74 -19.66
N ALA A 333 -12.01 -20.23 -18.69
CA ALA A 333 -10.95 -19.47 -18.00
C ALA A 333 -9.82 -19.07 -18.96
N THR A 334 -9.42 -20.00 -19.83
CA THR A 334 -8.40 -19.77 -20.86
C THR A 334 -8.74 -18.58 -21.77
N VAL A 335 -10.01 -18.42 -22.15
CA VAL A 335 -10.44 -17.32 -23.02
C VAL A 335 -10.30 -15.97 -22.31
N LEU A 336 -10.52 -15.92 -21.00
CA LEU A 336 -10.51 -14.70 -20.20
C LEU A 336 -9.08 -14.25 -19.83
N CYS A 337 -8.13 -15.17 -19.70
CA CYS A 337 -6.75 -14.88 -19.30
C CYS A 337 -5.71 -15.12 -20.41
N HIS A 338 -6.12 -15.28 -21.68
CA HIS A 338 -5.16 -15.53 -22.75
C HIS A 338 -4.30 -14.27 -23.02
N PRO A 339 -2.95 -14.36 -23.01
CA PRO A 339 -2.06 -13.21 -23.21
C PRO A 339 -2.33 -12.41 -24.50
N ASP A 340 -2.72 -13.10 -25.58
CA ASP A 340 -3.04 -12.44 -26.87
C ASP A 340 -4.41 -11.74 -26.92
N LYS A 341 -5.27 -11.95 -25.91
CA LYS A 341 -6.62 -11.35 -25.85
C LYS A 341 -6.74 -10.20 -24.87
N VAL A 342 -5.72 -9.98 -24.04
CA VAL A 342 -5.67 -8.90 -23.06
C VAL A 342 -4.86 -7.71 -23.60
N ASN A 343 -5.00 -6.54 -22.96
CA ASN A 343 -4.18 -5.38 -23.27
C ASN A 343 -2.69 -5.70 -23.04
N ASP A 344 -1.79 -5.10 -23.83
CA ASP A 344 -0.35 -5.34 -23.75
C ASP A 344 0.23 -5.10 -22.34
N LYS A 345 -0.37 -4.16 -21.58
CA LYS A 345 0.02 -3.90 -20.18
C LYS A 345 -0.30 -5.02 -19.20
N PHE A 346 -1.22 -5.92 -19.55
CA PHE A 346 -1.64 -7.05 -18.71
C PHE A 346 -1.14 -8.40 -19.24
N LYS A 347 -0.31 -8.42 -20.28
CA LYS A 347 0.20 -9.65 -20.89
C LYS A 347 0.96 -10.53 -19.90
N ASP A 348 1.84 -9.92 -19.10
CA ASP A 348 2.66 -10.66 -18.13
C ASP A 348 1.80 -11.28 -17.02
N ASP A 349 0.80 -10.55 -16.54
CA ASP A 349 -0.15 -11.03 -15.52
C ASP A 349 -1.08 -12.12 -16.07
N ALA A 350 -1.60 -11.92 -17.29
CA ALA A 350 -2.38 -12.92 -17.99
C ALA A 350 -1.56 -14.20 -18.23
N GLN A 351 -0.28 -14.06 -18.56
CA GLN A 351 0.62 -15.20 -18.76
C GLN A 351 0.89 -15.97 -17.46
N LYS A 352 1.05 -15.28 -16.32
CA LYS A 352 1.18 -15.94 -15.00
C LYS A 352 -0.08 -16.71 -14.62
N ILE A 353 -1.24 -16.08 -14.73
CA ILE A 353 -2.54 -16.73 -14.44
C ILE A 353 -2.78 -17.91 -15.38
N PHE A 354 -2.38 -17.77 -16.65
CA PHE A 354 -2.49 -18.84 -17.64
C PHE A 354 -1.59 -20.04 -17.29
N ILE A 355 -0.37 -19.81 -16.80
CA ILE A 355 0.54 -20.88 -16.35
C ILE A 355 -0.05 -21.59 -15.12
N GLU A 356 -0.58 -20.85 -14.14
CA GLU A 356 -1.23 -21.42 -12.96
C GLU A 356 -2.48 -22.23 -13.32
N LEU A 357 -3.32 -21.70 -14.21
CA LEU A 357 -4.50 -22.39 -14.72
C LEU A 357 -4.12 -23.70 -15.43
N LYS A 358 -3.02 -23.69 -16.19
CA LYS A 358 -2.50 -24.87 -16.89
C LYS A 358 -1.98 -25.92 -15.92
N ASP A 359 -1.19 -25.52 -14.91
CA ASP A 359 -0.68 -26.43 -13.88
C ASP A 359 -1.82 -27.08 -13.07
N ALA A 360 -2.86 -26.31 -12.71
CA ALA A 360 -4.05 -26.83 -12.04
C ALA A 360 -4.84 -27.82 -12.93
N TYR A 361 -4.94 -27.54 -14.23
CA TYR A 361 -5.57 -28.45 -15.19
C TYR A 361 -4.79 -29.75 -15.37
N ASP A 362 -3.46 -29.64 -15.53
CA ASP A 362 -2.58 -30.79 -15.73
C ASP A 362 -2.55 -31.72 -14.50
N LYS A 363 -2.84 -31.18 -13.31
CA LYS A 363 -2.99 -31.94 -12.05
C LYS A 363 -4.41 -32.49 -11.81
N ASN A 364 -5.38 -32.25 -12.68
CA ASN A 364 -6.81 -32.55 -12.50
C ASN A 364 -7.46 -31.84 -11.28
N ASP A 365 -7.00 -30.65 -10.93
CA ASP A 365 -7.55 -29.89 -9.80
C ASP A 365 -8.81 -29.10 -10.20
N LEU A 366 -9.96 -29.77 -10.20
CA LEU A 366 -11.26 -29.18 -10.55
C LEU A 366 -11.64 -28.01 -9.63
N LYS A 367 -11.24 -28.06 -8.36
CA LYS A 367 -11.56 -27.02 -7.39
C LYS A 367 -10.78 -25.75 -7.75
N LYS A 368 -9.47 -25.86 -7.94
CA LYS A 368 -8.59 -24.74 -8.31
C LYS A 368 -8.95 -24.13 -9.68
N VAL A 369 -9.27 -24.95 -10.68
CA VAL A 369 -9.73 -24.45 -11.99
C VAL A 369 -11.07 -23.70 -11.88
N SER A 370 -11.97 -24.15 -10.99
CA SER A 370 -13.25 -23.47 -10.74
C SER A 370 -13.07 -22.14 -10.02
N GLU A 371 -12.13 -22.07 -9.08
CA GLU A 371 -11.78 -20.86 -8.34
C GLU A 371 -11.16 -19.82 -9.27
N ILE A 372 -10.17 -20.20 -10.09
CA ILE A 372 -9.55 -19.31 -11.08
C ILE A 372 -10.61 -18.77 -12.07
N LEU A 373 -11.52 -19.62 -12.53
CA LEU A 373 -12.60 -19.19 -13.42
C LEU A 373 -13.54 -18.18 -12.76
N ASN A 374 -14.02 -18.48 -11.55
CA ASN A 374 -14.90 -17.56 -10.81
C ASN A 374 -14.20 -16.22 -10.55
N HIS A 375 -12.90 -16.23 -10.26
CA HIS A 375 -12.11 -15.02 -10.10
C HIS A 375 -12.09 -14.19 -11.39
N LEU A 376 -11.78 -14.81 -12.53
CA LEU A 376 -11.77 -14.15 -13.83
C LEU A 376 -13.16 -13.62 -14.26
N GLU A 377 -14.25 -14.19 -13.76
CA GLU A 377 -15.62 -13.78 -14.07
C GLU A 377 -16.18 -12.69 -13.14
N THR A 378 -15.80 -12.70 -11.86
CA THR A 378 -16.34 -11.79 -10.84
C THR A 378 -15.53 -10.53 -10.64
N GLY A 379 -14.23 -10.56 -10.93
CA GLY A 379 -13.39 -9.36 -10.93
C GLY A 379 -13.20 -8.82 -12.33
N SER A 380 -13.28 -7.50 -12.49
CA SER A 380 -12.85 -6.81 -13.72
C SER A 380 -11.32 -6.82 -13.84
N TYR A 381 -10.72 -8.02 -13.91
CA TYR A 381 -9.27 -8.24 -13.88
C TYR A 381 -8.59 -7.78 -15.16
N PHE A 382 -9.28 -7.86 -16.30
CA PHE A 382 -8.78 -7.44 -17.59
C PHE A 382 -9.80 -6.54 -18.27
N LYS A 383 -9.51 -5.24 -18.33
CA LYS A 383 -10.31 -4.31 -19.14
C LYS A 383 -9.99 -4.48 -20.62
N SER A 384 -11.03 -4.39 -21.46
CA SER A 384 -10.90 -4.32 -22.92
C SER A 384 -9.95 -3.18 -23.32
N ARG A 385 -9.31 -3.26 -24.49
CA ARG A 385 -8.36 -2.26 -25.04
C ARG A 385 -8.91 -0.81 -25.12
N SER A 386 -10.19 -0.59 -24.84
CA SER A 386 -10.94 0.64 -25.10
C SER A 386 -11.24 1.53 -23.87
N GLU A 387 -10.81 1.20 -22.66
CA GLU A 387 -11.06 2.03 -21.45
C GLU A 387 -9.81 2.76 -20.93
N THR A 388 -9.99 4.01 -20.49
CA THR A 388 -8.92 4.81 -19.87
C THR A 388 -8.79 4.41 -18.39
N ILE A 389 -7.62 3.91 -17.99
CA ILE A 389 -7.36 3.40 -16.63
C ILE A 389 -6.85 4.54 -15.74
N THR A 390 -7.46 4.73 -14.57
CA THR A 390 -6.97 5.69 -13.55
C THR A 390 -6.04 5.00 -12.54
N GLU A 391 -5.17 5.76 -11.89
CA GLU A 391 -4.23 5.25 -10.87
C GLU A 391 -4.96 4.66 -9.65
N LYS A 392 -6.10 5.23 -9.27
CA LYS A 392 -6.96 4.72 -8.20
C LYS A 392 -7.51 3.32 -8.51
N ASP A 393 -7.94 3.09 -9.74
CA ASP A 393 -8.46 1.78 -10.16
C ASP A 393 -7.39 0.68 -10.06
N LEU A 394 -6.13 1.04 -10.34
CA LEU A 394 -5.00 0.13 -10.21
C LEU A 394 -4.72 -0.23 -8.75
N LEU A 395 -4.77 0.74 -7.83
CA LEU A 395 -4.53 0.51 -6.41
C LEU A 395 -5.65 -0.32 -5.76
N ILE A 396 -6.91 -0.05 -6.09
CA ILE A 396 -8.05 -0.86 -5.61
C ILE A 396 -7.93 -2.30 -6.11
N SER A 397 -7.53 -2.49 -7.37
CA SER A 397 -7.27 -3.83 -7.92
C SER A 397 -6.14 -4.53 -7.17
N ALA A 398 -5.06 -3.83 -6.83
CA ALA A 398 -3.95 -4.40 -6.05
C ALA A 398 -4.38 -4.83 -4.63
N ILE A 399 -5.19 -4.02 -3.95
CA ILE A 399 -5.76 -4.37 -2.63
C ILE A 399 -6.62 -5.62 -2.71
N ALA A 400 -7.49 -5.71 -3.73
CA ALA A 400 -8.33 -6.89 -3.94
C ALA A 400 -7.51 -8.16 -4.17
N LYS A 401 -6.42 -8.06 -4.94
CA LYS A 401 -5.47 -9.17 -5.16
C LYS A 401 -4.80 -9.61 -3.85
N LEU A 402 -4.25 -8.66 -3.08
CA LEU A 402 -3.57 -8.96 -1.81
C LEU A 402 -4.51 -9.60 -0.78
N ARG A 403 -5.73 -9.07 -0.62
CA ARG A 403 -6.75 -9.65 0.27
C ARG A 403 -7.10 -11.08 -0.12
N HIS A 404 -7.19 -11.37 -1.40
CA HIS A 404 -7.44 -12.72 -1.88
C HIS A 404 -6.26 -13.65 -1.56
N GLN A 405 -5.02 -13.22 -1.83
CA GLN A 405 -3.82 -14.03 -1.53
C GLN A 405 -3.72 -14.36 -0.04
N ILE A 406 -3.97 -13.39 0.84
CA ILE A 406 -4.02 -13.60 2.29
C ILE A 406 -5.07 -14.66 2.65
N SER A 407 -6.28 -14.57 2.09
CA SER A 407 -7.35 -15.54 2.33
C SER A 407 -6.97 -16.96 1.89
N VAL A 408 -6.28 -17.10 0.75
CA VAL A 408 -5.80 -18.40 0.26
C VAL A 408 -4.77 -19.00 1.23
N ILE A 409 -3.73 -18.24 1.58
CA ILE A 409 -2.67 -18.73 2.48
C ILE A 409 -3.22 -19.05 3.88
N MET A 410 -4.13 -18.23 4.40
CA MET A 410 -4.79 -18.51 5.67
C MET A 410 -5.52 -19.87 5.65
N ASN A 411 -6.25 -20.17 4.57
CA ASN A 411 -6.92 -21.46 4.42
C ASN A 411 -5.94 -22.64 4.29
N GLU A 412 -4.80 -22.43 3.63
CA GLU A 412 -3.74 -23.45 3.56
C GLU A 412 -3.12 -23.71 4.94
N ILE A 413 -2.83 -22.67 5.72
CA ILE A 413 -2.35 -22.79 7.11
C ILE A 413 -3.35 -23.55 7.97
N ILE A 414 -4.65 -23.24 7.87
CA ILE A 414 -5.72 -23.95 8.58
C ILE A 414 -5.72 -25.42 8.18
N THR A 415 -5.66 -25.71 6.88
CA THR A 415 -5.64 -27.08 6.36
C THR A 415 -4.44 -27.87 6.90
N ILE A 416 -3.26 -27.25 6.96
CA ILE A 416 -2.06 -27.85 7.55
C ILE A 416 -2.28 -28.15 9.04
N LYS A 417 -2.77 -27.17 9.81
CA LYS A 417 -2.99 -27.32 11.26
C LYS A 417 -4.08 -28.33 11.62
N GLU A 418 -5.09 -28.48 10.76
CA GLU A 418 -6.16 -29.46 10.94
C GLU A 418 -5.76 -30.87 10.52
N SER A 419 -4.65 -31.04 9.80
CA SER A 419 -4.15 -32.34 9.39
C SER A 419 -3.81 -33.23 10.58
N GLU A 420 -4.11 -34.52 10.46
CA GLU A 420 -3.87 -35.49 11.54
C GLU A 420 -2.38 -35.60 11.89
N THR A 421 -1.51 -35.55 10.87
CA THR A 421 -0.06 -35.54 11.04
C THR A 421 0.41 -34.37 11.89
N PHE A 422 -0.10 -33.15 11.63
CA PHE A 422 0.29 -31.98 12.40
C PHE A 422 -0.18 -32.05 13.86
N LYS A 423 -1.41 -32.52 14.10
CA LYS A 423 -1.93 -32.72 15.47
C LYS A 423 -1.04 -33.67 16.27
N ILE A 424 -0.62 -34.77 15.66
CA ILE A 424 0.32 -35.72 16.29
C ILE A 424 1.65 -35.04 16.59
N ILE A 425 2.23 -34.30 15.63
CA ILE A 425 3.51 -33.61 15.82
C ILE A 425 3.48 -32.67 17.04
N VAL A 426 2.40 -31.91 17.20
CA VAL A 426 2.26 -30.93 18.30
C VAL A 426 2.12 -31.61 19.68
N GLU A 427 1.60 -32.83 19.75
CA GLU A 427 1.50 -33.60 21.00
C GLU A 427 2.84 -34.25 21.42
N ILE A 428 3.77 -34.42 20.49
CA ILE A 428 5.07 -35.06 20.76
C ILE A 428 6.01 -34.05 21.43
N LYS A 429 6.43 -34.37 22.65
CA LYS A 429 7.42 -33.55 23.40
C LYS A 429 8.85 -33.77 22.93
N ASP A 430 9.20 -35.01 22.59
CA ASP A 430 10.53 -35.41 22.14
C ASP A 430 10.39 -36.39 20.98
N TRP A 431 10.85 -35.98 19.80
CA TRP A 431 10.77 -36.80 18.59
C TRP A 431 11.70 -38.03 18.69
N ASP A 432 12.85 -37.95 19.36
CA ASP A 432 13.78 -39.09 19.49
C ASP A 432 13.16 -40.21 20.33
N GLU A 433 12.51 -39.84 21.43
CA GLU A 433 11.77 -40.78 22.29
C GLU A 433 10.55 -41.36 21.55
N TYR A 434 9.80 -40.52 20.83
CA TYR A 434 8.66 -40.95 20.02
C TYR A 434 9.07 -41.96 18.95
N PHE A 435 10.09 -41.65 18.13
CA PHE A 435 10.52 -42.54 17.06
C PHE A 435 11.17 -43.82 17.62
N SER A 436 11.97 -43.73 18.68
CA SER A 436 12.56 -44.90 19.33
C SER A 436 11.50 -45.85 19.89
N SER A 437 10.54 -45.33 20.65
CA SER A 437 9.46 -46.13 21.24
C SER A 437 8.53 -46.73 20.18
N THR A 438 8.23 -45.98 19.12
CA THR A 438 7.41 -46.44 17.99
C THR A 438 8.14 -47.53 17.21
N LYS A 439 9.44 -47.36 16.95
CA LYS A 439 10.28 -48.37 16.30
C LYS A 439 10.34 -49.67 17.09
N GLU A 440 10.45 -49.60 18.43
CA GLU A 440 10.39 -50.80 19.26
C GLU A 440 9.05 -51.52 19.18
N LYS A 441 7.93 -50.78 19.21
CA LYS A 441 6.58 -51.36 19.05
C LYS A 441 6.45 -52.08 17.71
N LEU A 442 6.90 -51.43 16.62
CA LEU A 442 6.90 -52.01 15.28
C LEU A 442 7.79 -53.26 15.19
N LYS A 443 8.97 -53.26 15.81
CA LYS A 443 9.83 -54.48 15.91
C LYS A 443 9.14 -55.63 16.61
N ARG A 444 8.45 -55.37 17.72
CA ARG A 444 7.70 -56.41 18.44
C ARG A 444 6.56 -56.97 17.59
N GLU A 445 5.83 -56.10 16.88
CA GLU A 445 4.78 -56.51 15.96
C GLU A 445 5.32 -57.37 14.81
N PHE A 446 6.42 -56.93 14.19
CA PHE A 446 7.09 -57.67 13.13
C PHE A 446 7.46 -59.09 13.56
N GLU A 447 8.08 -59.25 14.74
CA GLU A 447 8.45 -60.56 15.28
C GLU A 447 7.23 -61.45 15.59
N LEU A 448 6.14 -60.86 16.09
CA LEU A 448 4.88 -61.60 16.33
C LEU A 448 4.28 -62.11 15.02
N LEU A 449 4.14 -61.24 14.01
CA LEU A 449 3.62 -61.61 12.70
C LEU A 449 4.47 -62.69 12.03
N ARG A 450 5.80 -62.57 12.13
CA ARG A 450 6.73 -63.57 11.59
C ARG A 450 6.54 -64.93 12.24
N LYS A 451 6.39 -64.99 13.57
CA LYS A 451 6.12 -66.25 14.30
C LYS A 451 4.76 -66.86 13.94
N GLU A 452 3.73 -66.04 13.78
CA GLU A 452 2.40 -66.53 13.39
C GLU A 452 2.37 -67.14 11.97
N ILE A 453 3.15 -66.58 11.04
CA ILE A 453 3.28 -67.13 9.67
C ILE A 453 4.08 -68.43 9.71
N GLY A 454 5.22 -68.47 10.41
CA GLY A 454 6.02 -69.69 10.56
C GLY A 454 5.23 -70.86 11.16
N ASN A 455 4.44 -70.60 12.20
CA ASN A 455 3.57 -71.61 12.81
C ASN A 455 2.43 -72.10 11.89
N LYS A 456 2.00 -71.31 10.89
CA LYS A 456 0.97 -71.72 9.92
C LYS A 456 1.53 -72.55 8.77
N GLU A 457 2.79 -72.35 8.39
CA GLU A 457 3.45 -73.15 7.35
C GLU A 457 3.73 -74.58 7.84
N ASP A 458 4.09 -74.76 9.12
CA ASP A 458 4.27 -76.10 9.73
C ASP A 458 2.95 -76.90 9.86
N VAL A 459 1.80 -76.23 9.96
CA VAL A 459 0.47 -76.88 10.08
C VAL A 459 -0.14 -77.22 8.71
N THR A 460 0.34 -76.62 7.62
CA THR A 460 -0.14 -76.90 6.24
C THR A 460 0.78 -77.84 5.45
N ALA A 461 1.94 -78.21 6.00
CA ALA A 461 2.88 -79.17 5.44
C ALA A 461 2.69 -80.62 5.95
N ILE A 462 1.65 -80.86 6.76
CA ILE A 462 1.15 -82.18 7.20
C ILE A 462 -0.16 -82.45 6.46
#